data_AF-A0A715KYL6-F1
#
_entry.id   AF-A0A715KYL6-F1
#
_cell.length_a   1.000
_cell.length_b   1.000
_cell.length_c   1.000
_cell.angle_alpha   90.00
_cell.angle_beta   90.00
_cell.angle_gamma   90.00
#
_symmetry.space_group_name_H-M   'P 1'
#
loop_
_entity.id
_entity.type
_entity.pdbx_description
1 polymer ?
#
loop_
_entity_poly.entity_id
_entity_poly.type
_entity_poly.pdbx_seq_one_letter_code
_entity_poly.pdbx_strand_id
1 'polypeptide(L)'
;MIQQMQNCLSGYLKATIVILSAGLTGCDLANGTAESGVYQKYTNGPFKEPTIVMSPGWRMDDHGREALIFGSSHCPDVNGNNTSEGGCVLIEEHSATVAVTVVDATNQSRRHETWTIERKKDRVIVKRPDNSFVMPWGK
;
A
#
# COMPACT_ATOMS: atom_id res chain seq x y z
N MET A 1 41.43 40.54 33.71
CA MET A 1 41.42 40.44 32.24
C MET A 1 39.96 40.53 31.82
N ILE A 2 39.33 41.67 31.50
CA ILE A 2 39.62 42.68 30.45
C ILE A 2 40.09 42.03 29.16
N GLN A 3 39.20 41.90 28.16
CA GLN A 3 39.14 42.75 26.96
C GLN A 3 37.85 42.37 26.18
N GLN A 4 36.80 43.21 26.22
CA GLN A 4 36.42 44.21 25.19
C GLN A 4 35.93 43.55 23.88
N MET A 5 34.64 43.63 23.53
CA MET A 5 33.87 44.80 23.05
C MET A 5 33.88 44.89 21.52
N GLN A 6 32.68 44.77 20.92
CA GLN A 6 32.14 45.62 19.85
C GLN A 6 30.71 45.09 19.54
N ASN A 7 29.63 45.69 20.07
CA ASN A 7 28.94 46.94 19.64
C ASN A 7 28.25 46.76 18.26
N CYS A 8 26.97 47.04 18.03
CA CYS A 8 26.15 48.19 18.44
C CYS A 8 24.64 47.92 18.38
N LEU A 9 23.92 48.49 19.36
CA LEU A 9 22.64 49.25 19.32
C LEU A 9 21.47 48.71 18.46
N SER A 10 20.37 48.31 19.10
CA SER A 10 19.24 49.17 19.52
C SER A 10 18.39 49.69 18.36
N GLY A 11 17.26 49.02 18.14
CA GLY A 11 16.13 49.52 17.39
C GLY A 11 14.86 48.86 17.89
N TYR A 12 14.09 49.58 18.72
CA TYR A 12 12.74 49.20 19.10
C TYR A 12 11.85 49.25 17.85
N LEU A 13 11.70 48.12 17.15
CA LEU A 13 10.56 47.93 16.27
C LEU A 13 9.47 47.20 17.07
N LYS A 14 8.39 47.92 17.39
CA LYS A 14 7.12 47.29 17.74
C LYS A 14 6.65 46.49 16.51
N ALA A 15 7.10 45.25 16.40
CA ALA A 15 6.53 44.29 15.48
C ALA A 15 5.34 43.64 16.19
N THR A 16 4.17 44.26 16.06
CA THR A 16 2.90 43.59 16.36
C THR A 16 2.76 42.44 15.37
N ILE A 17 3.16 41.23 15.77
CA ILE A 17 2.90 40.04 14.97
C ILE A 17 1.42 39.71 15.15
N VAL A 18 0.62 40.13 14.17
CA VAL A 18 -0.75 39.68 14.00
C VAL A 18 -0.67 38.25 13.45
N ILE A 19 -0.82 37.25 14.32
CA ILE A 19 -0.99 35.86 13.89
C ILE A 19 -2.42 35.71 13.39
N LEU A 20 -2.65 36.08 12.14
CA LEU A 20 -3.88 35.79 11.40
C LEU A 20 -3.82 34.34 10.94
N SER A 21 -4.72 33.56 11.51
CA SER A 21 -5.05 32.16 11.24
C SER A 21 -5.23 31.83 9.75
N ALA A 22 -4.66 30.71 9.31
CA ALA A 22 -5.16 29.98 8.16
C ALA A 22 -4.99 28.47 8.39
N GLY A 23 -6.13 27.79 8.57
CA GLY A 23 -6.38 26.43 8.10
C GLY A 23 -5.46 25.32 8.59
N LEU A 24 -5.95 24.55 9.57
CA LEU A 24 -5.78 23.10 9.57
C LEU A 24 -6.37 22.52 8.28
N THR A 25 -5.62 22.59 7.18
CA THR A 25 -5.95 21.88 5.94
C THR A 25 -4.69 21.25 5.38
N GLY A 26 -4.13 20.33 6.16
CA GLY A 26 -3.33 19.24 5.65
C GLY A 26 -4.18 17.97 5.68
N CYS A 27 -5.35 18.00 5.03
CA CYS A 27 -5.91 16.76 4.51
C CYS A 27 -4.90 16.29 3.47
N ASP A 28 -3.95 15.45 3.88
CA ASP A 28 -3.19 14.64 2.93
C ASP A 28 -4.20 13.66 2.34
N LEU A 29 -4.96 14.19 1.38
CA LEU A 29 -5.72 13.42 0.43
C LEU A 29 -4.66 12.73 -0.42
N ALA A 30 -4.18 11.58 0.07
CA ALA A 30 -3.37 10.65 -0.68
C ALA A 30 -4.21 10.15 -1.86
N ASN A 31 -4.26 10.98 -2.89
CA ASN A 31 -4.94 10.72 -4.14
C ASN A 31 -3.86 10.26 -5.11
N GLY A 32 -3.99 9.00 -5.54
CA GLY A 32 -3.25 8.48 -6.68
C GLY A 32 -1.81 8.08 -6.38
N THR A 33 -1.64 6.82 -5.96
CA THR A 33 -0.65 5.91 -6.54
C THR A 33 -0.86 4.53 -5.94
N ALA A 34 -1.78 3.78 -6.54
CA ALA A 34 -1.72 2.32 -6.52
C ALA A 34 -0.58 1.86 -7.45
N GLU A 35 0.63 2.33 -7.19
CA GLU A 35 1.83 1.94 -7.92
C GLU A 35 2.82 1.34 -6.93
N SER A 36 2.74 0.02 -6.80
CA SER A 36 3.86 -0.92 -6.67
C SER A 36 3.24 -2.23 -6.21
N GLY A 37 2.55 -2.89 -7.15
CA GLY A 37 1.80 -4.10 -6.87
C GLY A 37 0.39 -4.09 -7.44
N VAL A 38 0.29 -4.54 -8.69
CA VAL A 38 -0.82 -5.40 -9.14
C VAL A 38 -2.12 -4.67 -9.51
N TYR A 39 -2.12 -4.13 -10.71
CA TYR A 39 -3.29 -4.18 -11.58
C TYR A 39 -2.80 -4.60 -12.95
N GLN A 40 -2.85 -5.90 -13.25
CA GLN A 40 -2.73 -6.33 -14.64
C GLN A 40 -4.15 -6.40 -15.20
N LYS A 41 -4.46 -5.47 -16.09
CA LYS A 41 -5.73 -5.41 -16.80
C LYS A 41 -5.64 -6.39 -17.97
N TYR A 42 -6.29 -7.54 -17.85
CA TYR A 42 -6.36 -8.55 -18.91
C TYR A 42 -7.48 -8.21 -19.87
N THR A 43 -7.12 -7.85 -21.10
CA THR A 43 -8.07 -7.50 -22.17
C THR A 43 -8.47 -8.70 -23.03
N ASN A 44 -7.74 -9.83 -22.92
CA ASN A 44 -7.98 -11.09 -23.63
C ASN A 44 -7.68 -12.27 -22.70
N GLY A 45 -8.38 -13.41 -22.87
CA GLY A 45 -8.22 -14.62 -22.05
C GLY A 45 -9.51 -15.02 -21.28
N PRO A 46 -9.50 -16.11 -20.49
CA PRO A 46 -10.64 -16.49 -19.65
C PRO A 46 -10.89 -15.52 -18.49
N PHE A 47 -9.88 -14.72 -18.13
CA PHE A 47 -9.99 -13.70 -17.10
C PHE A 47 -10.83 -12.53 -17.59
N LYS A 48 -11.95 -12.27 -16.90
CA LYS A 48 -12.77 -11.09 -17.13
C LYS A 48 -12.29 -9.93 -16.25
N GLU A 49 -12.38 -8.71 -16.78
CA GLU A 49 -12.01 -7.53 -16.02
C GLU A 49 -13.03 -7.23 -14.90
N PRO A 50 -12.58 -6.75 -13.73
CA PRO A 50 -11.18 -6.64 -13.30
C PRO A 50 -10.71 -7.90 -12.55
N THR A 51 -9.59 -8.48 -12.98
CA THR A 51 -8.85 -9.50 -12.22
C THR A 51 -7.55 -8.88 -11.67
N ILE A 52 -7.27 -9.08 -10.39
CA ILE A 52 -6.05 -8.61 -9.70
C ILE A 52 -5.13 -9.82 -9.47
N VAL A 53 -3.85 -9.69 -9.79
CA VAL A 53 -2.87 -10.80 -9.84
C VAL A 53 -1.61 -10.50 -9.03
N MET A 54 -1.56 -10.89 -7.77
CA MET A 54 -0.37 -10.65 -6.95
C MET A 54 0.65 -11.77 -7.17
N SER A 55 1.81 -11.40 -7.70
CA SER A 55 2.92 -12.33 -7.94
C SER A 55 3.34 -13.03 -6.66
N PRO A 56 3.84 -14.28 -6.73
CA PRO A 56 4.37 -14.98 -5.57
C PRO A 56 5.48 -14.15 -4.92
N GLY A 57 5.43 -14.02 -3.60
CA GLY A 57 6.40 -13.24 -2.83
C GLY A 57 6.17 -11.73 -2.90
N TRP A 58 5.01 -11.26 -3.33
CA TRP A 58 4.70 -9.83 -3.25
C TRP A 58 4.78 -9.34 -1.80
N ARG A 59 5.35 -8.15 -1.62
CA ARG A 59 5.71 -7.60 -0.30
C ARG A 59 4.59 -6.72 0.22
N MET A 60 4.08 -7.04 1.40
CA MET A 60 3.03 -6.29 2.08
C MET A 60 3.51 -5.74 3.42
N ASP A 61 2.85 -4.68 3.89
CA ASP A 61 2.93 -4.24 5.28
C ASP A 61 2.05 -5.14 6.17
N ASP A 62 2.66 -5.74 7.17
CA ASP A 62 2.02 -6.54 8.21
C ASP A 62 2.21 -5.88 9.58
N HIS A 63 1.50 -4.77 9.76
CA HIS A 63 1.53 -3.96 10.98
C HIS A 63 2.92 -3.38 11.24
N GLY A 64 3.50 -2.72 10.23
CA GLY A 64 4.84 -2.13 10.31
C GLY A 64 5.99 -3.11 10.11
N ARG A 65 5.70 -4.33 9.65
CA ARG A 65 6.69 -5.37 9.34
C ARG A 65 6.53 -5.86 7.91
N GLU A 66 7.63 -6.18 7.26
CA GLU A 66 7.59 -6.76 5.91
C GLU A 66 7.09 -8.21 5.95
N ALA A 67 6.13 -8.52 5.09
CA ALA A 67 5.68 -9.89 4.85
C ALA A 67 5.58 -10.19 3.36
N LEU A 68 5.79 -11.45 2.99
CA LEU A 68 5.66 -11.97 1.64
C LEU A 68 4.34 -12.73 1.51
N ILE A 69 3.64 -12.58 0.40
CA ILE A 69 2.36 -13.25 0.15
C ILE A 69 2.47 -14.27 -0.98
N PHE A 70 1.79 -15.40 -0.81
CA PHE A 70 1.73 -16.48 -1.79
C PHE A 70 0.30 -16.99 -1.87
N GLY A 71 -0.22 -17.14 -3.09
CA GLY A 71 -1.48 -17.81 -3.35
C GLY A 71 -1.29 -19.27 -3.68
N SER A 72 -2.34 -19.89 -4.22
CA SER A 72 -2.32 -21.27 -4.72
C SER A 72 -2.49 -21.37 -6.23
N SER A 73 -2.65 -20.24 -6.92
CA SER A 73 -2.99 -20.21 -8.34
C SER A 73 -1.74 -20.24 -9.22
N HIS A 74 -1.91 -20.75 -10.44
CA HIS A 74 -0.95 -20.51 -11.52
C HIS A 74 -0.91 -19.02 -11.85
N CYS A 75 0.29 -18.54 -12.17
CA CYS A 75 0.48 -17.17 -12.60
C CYS A 75 0.11 -17.03 -14.07
N PRO A 76 -0.76 -16.09 -14.45
CA PRO A 76 -1.06 -15.82 -15.84
C PRO A 76 0.10 -15.10 -16.55
N ASP A 77 0.25 -15.34 -17.86
CA ASP A 77 1.07 -14.54 -18.76
C ASP A 77 0.36 -13.23 -19.16
N VAL A 78 0.99 -12.40 -19.99
CA VAL A 78 0.42 -11.13 -20.46
C VAL A 78 -0.91 -11.27 -21.24
N ASN A 79 -1.24 -12.48 -21.70
CA ASN A 79 -2.46 -12.80 -22.45
C ASN A 79 -3.50 -13.51 -21.57
N GLY A 80 -3.28 -13.63 -20.25
CA GLY A 80 -4.18 -14.32 -19.35
C GLY A 80 -4.13 -15.85 -19.45
N ASN A 81 -3.09 -16.44 -20.05
CA ASN A 81 -2.91 -17.89 -20.06
C ASN A 81 -2.07 -18.34 -18.87
N ASN A 82 -2.39 -19.48 -18.27
CA ASN A 82 -1.59 -20.02 -17.17
C ASN A 82 -0.16 -20.33 -17.61
N THR A 83 0.80 -19.89 -16.80
CA THR A 83 2.22 -20.27 -16.93
C THR A 83 2.55 -21.45 -16.02
N SER A 84 3.77 -21.97 -16.14
CA SER A 84 4.31 -22.97 -15.22
C SER A 84 4.63 -22.42 -13.83
N GLU A 85 4.69 -21.10 -13.66
CA GLU A 85 4.88 -20.46 -12.36
C GLU A 85 3.59 -20.57 -11.52
N GLY A 86 3.75 -20.92 -10.24
CA GLY A 86 2.66 -21.04 -9.28
C GLY A 86 2.89 -20.16 -8.06
N GLY A 87 1.84 -19.97 -7.27
CA GLY A 87 1.90 -19.16 -6.06
C GLY A 87 1.39 -17.74 -6.24
N CYS A 88 0.78 -17.42 -7.39
CA CYS A 88 0.07 -16.16 -7.57
C CYS A 88 -1.21 -16.13 -6.72
N VAL A 89 -1.54 -14.95 -6.22
CA VAL A 89 -2.86 -14.66 -5.66
C VAL A 89 -3.71 -14.04 -6.76
N LEU A 90 -4.78 -14.72 -7.14
CA LEU A 90 -5.75 -14.22 -8.11
C LEU A 90 -7.02 -13.78 -7.39
N ILE A 91 -7.44 -12.54 -7.61
CA ILE A 91 -8.74 -12.03 -7.20
C ILE A 91 -9.54 -11.78 -8.48
N GLU A 92 -10.43 -12.72 -8.81
CA GLU A 92 -11.27 -12.67 -10.01
C GLU A 92 -12.45 -11.72 -9.82
N GLU A 93 -13.19 -11.39 -10.88
CA GLU A 93 -14.27 -10.40 -10.89
C GLU A 93 -15.33 -10.61 -9.79
N HIS A 94 -15.69 -11.85 -9.49
CA HIS A 94 -16.78 -12.17 -8.55
C HIS A 94 -16.31 -12.83 -7.24
N SER A 95 -15.00 -12.93 -7.00
CA SER A 95 -14.47 -13.53 -5.77
C SER A 95 -14.83 -12.66 -4.56
N ALA A 96 -15.59 -13.21 -3.61
CA ALA A 96 -15.88 -12.53 -2.34
C ALA A 96 -14.69 -12.62 -1.35
N THR A 97 -13.87 -13.66 -1.50
CA THR A 97 -12.69 -13.91 -0.66
C THR A 97 -11.53 -14.45 -1.49
N VAL A 98 -10.33 -14.39 -0.93
CA VAL A 98 -9.14 -15.07 -1.48
C VAL A 98 -8.31 -15.66 -0.36
N ALA A 99 -7.83 -16.89 -0.54
CA ALA A 99 -6.93 -17.55 0.41
C ALA A 99 -5.47 -17.23 0.07
N VAL A 100 -4.69 -16.90 1.09
CA VAL A 100 -3.27 -16.57 0.94
C VAL A 100 -2.44 -17.22 2.05
N THR A 101 -1.17 -17.46 1.76
CA THR A 101 -0.14 -17.75 2.75
C THR A 101 0.68 -16.49 2.94
N VAL A 102 0.71 -16.00 4.18
CA VAL A 102 1.56 -14.88 4.58
C VAL A 102 2.81 -15.43 5.26
N VAL A 103 3.96 -14.92 4.85
CA VAL A 103 5.28 -15.29 5.40
C VAL A 103 5.94 -14.04 5.96
N ASP A 104 6.21 -14.02 7.26
CA ASP A 104 7.00 -12.95 7.89
C ASP A 104 8.42 -12.95 7.30
N ALA A 105 8.88 -11.81 6.76
CA ALA A 105 10.15 -11.75 6.06
C ALA A 105 11.36 -11.95 7.00
N THR A 106 11.21 -11.68 8.29
CA THR A 106 12.29 -11.72 9.28
C THR A 106 12.47 -13.13 9.86
N ASN A 107 11.39 -13.72 10.37
CA ASN A 107 11.46 -15.00 11.08
C ASN A 107 10.93 -16.18 10.24
N GLN A 108 10.47 -15.93 9.02
CA GLN A 108 9.97 -16.95 8.09
C GLN A 108 8.76 -17.73 8.61
N SER A 109 8.09 -17.23 9.66
CA SER A 109 6.84 -17.82 10.16
C SER A 109 5.76 -17.70 9.09
N ARG A 110 4.98 -18.77 8.95
CA ARG A 110 3.94 -18.88 7.93
C ARG A 110 2.58 -18.96 8.59
N ARG A 111 1.61 -18.29 7.99
CA ARG A 111 0.20 -18.40 8.38
C ARG A 111 -0.69 -18.32 7.17
N HIS A 112 -1.83 -18.99 7.25
CA HIS A 112 -2.87 -18.91 6.23
C HIS A 112 -3.89 -17.84 6.63
N GLU A 113 -4.23 -16.98 5.68
CA GLU A 113 -5.28 -15.97 5.85
C GLU A 113 -6.33 -16.13 4.74
N THR A 114 -7.59 -15.88 5.10
CA THR A 114 -8.66 -15.68 4.12
C THR A 114 -9.00 -14.20 4.10
N TRP A 115 -8.73 -13.54 2.99
CA TRP A 115 -8.98 -12.11 2.81
C TRP A 115 -10.36 -11.89 2.21
N THR A 116 -10.99 -10.80 2.61
CA THR A 116 -12.30 -10.36 2.11
C THR A 116 -12.11 -9.33 1.01
N ILE A 117 -12.88 -9.46 -0.07
CA ILE A 117 -12.84 -8.57 -1.22
C ILE A 117 -14.11 -7.72 -1.27
N GLU A 118 -13.95 -6.43 -1.07
CA GLU A 118 -15.04 -5.45 -1.21
C GLU A 118 -14.87 -4.67 -2.50
N ARG A 119 -15.87 -4.73 -3.38
CA ARG A 119 -15.89 -3.96 -4.62
C ARG A 119 -16.80 -2.76 -4.48
N LYS A 120 -16.24 -1.57 -4.71
CA LYS A 120 -16.97 -0.31 -4.85
C LYS A 120 -16.87 0.15 -6.31
N LYS A 121 -17.69 1.12 -6.71
CA LYS A 121 -17.80 1.59 -8.11
C LYS A 121 -16.45 1.87 -8.78
N ASP A 122 -15.47 2.39 -8.03
CA ASP A 122 -14.19 2.88 -8.53
C ASP A 122 -12.96 2.10 -8.02
N ARG A 123 -13.15 1.14 -7.10
CA ARG A 123 -12.03 0.49 -6.42
C ARG A 123 -12.36 -0.89 -5.88
N VAL A 124 -11.33 -1.73 -5.80
CA VAL A 124 -11.34 -2.99 -5.06
C VAL A 124 -10.59 -2.78 -3.76
N ILE A 125 -11.20 -3.14 -2.65
CA ILE A 125 -10.62 -3.08 -1.30
C ILE A 125 -10.41 -4.52 -0.84
N VAL A 126 -9.17 -4.83 -0.43
CA VAL A 126 -8.79 -6.14 0.10
C VAL A 126 -8.56 -6.00 1.60
N LYS A 127 -9.33 -6.74 2.40
CA LYS A 127 -9.26 -6.72 3.86
C LYS A 127 -8.73 -8.04 4.40
N ARG A 128 -7.86 -7.95 5.39
CA ARG A 128 -7.33 -9.07 6.16
C ARG A 128 -8.32 -9.52 7.24
N PRO A 129 -8.12 -10.70 7.88
CA PRO A 129 -9.03 -11.21 8.91
C PRO A 129 -9.16 -10.29 10.14
N ASP A 130 -8.16 -9.46 10.40
CA ASP A 130 -8.15 -8.46 11.48
C ASP A 130 -8.80 -7.13 11.09
N ASN A 131 -9.42 -7.05 9.91
CA ASN A 131 -10.01 -5.86 9.29
C ASN A 131 -9.02 -4.79 8.82
N SER A 132 -7.70 -5.02 8.90
CA SER A 132 -6.71 -4.16 8.26
C SER A 132 -6.76 -4.28 6.74
N PHE A 133 -6.27 -3.26 6.04
CA PHE A 133 -6.16 -3.27 4.58
C PHE A 133 -4.87 -3.96 4.15
N VAL A 134 -4.91 -4.67 3.03
CA VAL A 134 -3.69 -5.15 2.37
C VAL A 134 -3.00 -3.97 1.69
N MET A 135 -1.80 -3.64 2.15
CA MET A 135 -0.99 -2.53 1.66
C MET A 135 0.40 -3.04 1.26
N PRO A 136 1.00 -2.51 0.19
CA PRO A 136 2.39 -2.85 -0.15
C PRO A 136 3.36 -2.35 0.94
N TRP A 137 4.46 -3.08 1.09
CA TRP A 137 5.56 -2.68 1.96
C TRP A 137 6.27 -1.41 1.45
N GLY A 138 6.65 -0.51 2.36
CA GLY A 138 7.50 0.66 2.06
C GLY A 138 6.77 1.85 1.42
N LYS A 139 5.48 2.04 1.74
CA LYS A 139 4.73 3.26 1.40
C LYS A 139 4.73 4.28 2.53
#